data_AF-A0A429MLC5-F1
#
_entry.id   AF-A0A429MLC5-F1
#
_cell.length_a   1.000
_cell.length_b   1.000
_cell.length_c   1.000
_cell.angle_alpha   90.00
_cell.angle_beta   90.00
_cell.angle_gamma   90.00
#
_symmetry.space_group_name_H-M   'P 1'
#
loop_
_entity.id
_entity.type
_entity.pdbx_description
1 polymer ?
#
loop_
_entity_poly.entity_id
_entity_poly.type
_entity_poly.pdbx_seq_one_letter_code
_entity_poly.pdbx_strand_id
1 'polypeptide(L)'
;LALCNETVRCLEDNIVATASEADMAMIMGIGFPPFRGGPCRYIDQTGVAEYVALCDKYAHLGKAYEAPQMLRDMAANNKKFYG
;
A
#
# COMPACT_ATOMS: atom_id res chain seq x y z
N LEU A 1 -1.26 2.83 -7.85
CA LEU A 1 -0.12 1.92 -7.69
C LEU A 1 1.05 2.67 -7.08
N ALA A 2 1.77 3.49 -7.85
CA ALA A 2 2.95 4.23 -7.36
C ALA A 2 2.77 4.91 -5.99
N LEU A 3 1.71 5.70 -5.80
CA LEU A 3 1.44 6.36 -4.50
C LEU A 3 1.30 5.37 -3.34
N CYS A 4 0.52 4.31 -3.50
CA CYS A 4 0.31 3.36 -2.42
C CYS A 4 1.56 2.48 -2.20
N ASN A 5 2.29 2.12 -3.27
CA ASN A 5 3.56 1.43 -3.16
C ASN A 5 4.55 2.26 -2.33
N GLU A 6 4.63 3.57 -2.58
CA GLU A 6 5.48 4.47 -1.81
C GLU A 6 5.02 4.59 -0.35
N THR A 7 3.70 4.66 -0.10
CA THR A 7 3.17 4.62 1.27
C THR A 7 3.61 3.36 2.02
N VAL A 8 3.62 2.21 1.34
CA VAL A 8 4.07 0.96 1.95
C VAL A 8 5.59 0.91 2.12
N ARG A 9 6.38 1.49 1.20
CA ARG A 9 7.83 1.66 1.40
C ARG A 9 8.14 2.51 2.61
N CYS A 10 7.40 3.60 2.84
CA CYS A 10 7.53 4.41 4.06
C CYS A 10 7.23 3.61 5.33
N LEU A 11 6.34 2.62 5.29
CA LEU A 11 6.09 1.72 6.42
C LEU A 11 7.25 0.71 6.58
N GLU A 12 7.72 0.11 5.49
CA GLU A 12 8.83 -0.85 5.45
C GLU A 12 10.14 -0.22 5.98
N ASP A 13 10.43 1.01 5.57
CA ASP A 13 11.61 1.78 5.97
C ASP A 13 11.45 2.43 7.36
N ASN A 14 10.34 2.21 8.06
CA ASN A 14 10.01 2.80 9.36
C ASN A 14 10.02 4.34 9.37
N ILE A 15 9.67 4.97 8.25
CA ILE A 15 9.44 6.43 8.16
C ILE A 15 8.12 6.80 8.86
N VAL A 16 7.14 5.91 8.83
CA VAL A 16 5.89 6.01 9.59
C VAL A 16 5.72 4.73 10.42
N ALA A 17 5.27 4.86 11.67
CA ALA A 17 5.26 3.73 12.59
C ALA A 17 4.10 2.76 12.35
N THR A 18 2.94 3.25 11.91
CA THR A 18 1.74 2.41 11.71
C THR A 18 0.98 2.72 10.43
N ALA A 19 0.27 1.72 9.88
CA ALA A 19 -0.60 1.89 8.72
C ALA A 19 -1.70 2.94 8.97
N SER A 20 -2.24 2.99 10.19
CA SER A 20 -3.23 3.99 10.60
C SER A 20 -2.70 5.42 10.51
N GLU A 21 -1.47 5.67 10.97
CA GLU A 21 -0.85 6.99 10.85
C GLU A 21 -0.59 7.36 9.39
N ALA A 22 -0.10 6.41 8.59
CA ALA A 22 0.15 6.64 7.17
C ALA A 22 -1.14 6.98 6.41
N ASP A 23 -2.22 6.24 6.65
CA ASP A 23 -3.52 6.48 6.00
C ASP A 23 -4.12 7.84 6.43
N MET A 24 -4.06 8.16 7.72
CA MET A 24 -4.52 9.45 8.23
C MET A 24 -3.72 10.62 7.65
N ALA A 25 -2.39 10.48 7.56
CA ALA A 25 -1.52 11.50 6.96
C ALA A 25 -1.85 11.72 5.48
N MET A 26 -2.20 10.67 4.74
CA MET A 26 -2.56 10.79 3.32
C MET A 26 -3.93 11.42 3.13
N ILE A 27 -4.91 11.08 3.99
CA ILE A 27 -6.24 11.71 3.96
C ILE A 27 -6.13 13.21 4.28
N MET A 28 -5.44 13.55 5.36
CA MET A 28 -5.38 14.94 5.86
C MET A 28 -4.37 15.81 5.13
N GLY A 29 -3.29 15.23 4.60
CA GLY A 29 -2.20 15.96 3.96
C GLY A 29 -2.45 16.22 2.49
N ILE A 30 -2.63 15.16 1.69
CA ILE A 30 -2.78 15.27 0.22
C ILE A 30 -4.24 15.20 -0.24
N GLY A 31 -5.19 15.03 0.67
CA GLY A 31 -6.61 14.90 0.35
C GLY A 31 -7.00 13.55 -0.25
N PHE A 32 -6.35 12.46 0.18
CA PHE A 32 -6.73 11.11 -0.28
C PHE A 32 -8.22 10.85 0.02
N PRO A 33 -9.01 10.27 -0.91
CA PRO A 33 -10.46 10.14 -0.75
C PRO A 33 -10.87 9.47 0.58
N PRO A 34 -11.55 10.18 1.50
CA PRO A 34 -11.84 9.66 2.84
C PRO A 34 -12.67 8.37 2.84
N PHE A 35 -13.60 8.23 1.88
CA PHE A 35 -14.44 7.04 1.74
C PHE A 35 -13.66 5.78 1.30
N ARG A 36 -12.40 5.93 0.87
CA ARG A 36 -11.48 4.81 0.61
C ARG A 36 -10.57 4.49 1.80
N GLY A 37 -10.63 5.29 2.86
CA GLY A 37 -9.92 5.04 4.12
C GLY A 37 -8.40 5.25 4.13
N GLY A 38 -7.77 5.46 2.98
CA GLY A 38 -6.31 5.67 2.84
C GLY A 38 -5.65 4.62 1.94
N PRO A 39 -4.36 4.77 1.59
CA PRO A 39 -3.66 3.82 0.73
C PRO A 39 -3.62 2.38 1.27
N CYS A 40 -3.33 2.18 2.55
CA CYS A 40 -3.24 0.85 3.15
C CYS A 40 -4.62 0.20 3.20
N ARG A 41 -5.64 0.97 3.60
CA ARG A 41 -7.04 0.49 3.60
C ARG A 41 -7.52 0.15 2.19
N TYR A 42 -7.14 0.94 1.19
CA TYR A 42 -7.45 0.68 -0.21
C TYR A 42 -6.79 -0.63 -0.72
N ILE A 43 -5.54 -0.91 -0.32
CA ILE A 43 -4.88 -2.19 -0.63
C ILE A 43 -5.66 -3.35 0.00
N ASP A 44 -6.07 -3.24 1.26
CA ASP A 44 -6.86 -4.28 1.93
C ASP A 44 -8.24 -4.51 1.29
N GLN A 45 -8.90 -3.45 0.83
CA GLN A 45 -10.18 -3.53 0.11
C GLN A 45 -10.03 -4.20 -1.26
N THR A 46 -8.90 -3.97 -1.92
CA THR A 46 -8.55 -4.64 -3.19
C THR A 46 -8.16 -6.10 -2.94
N GLY A 47 -7.60 -6.41 -1.76
CA GLY A 47 -6.99 -7.68 -1.46
C GLY A 47 -5.50 -7.65 -1.79
N VAL A 48 -4.65 -7.96 -0.81
CA VAL A 48 -3.18 -7.80 -0.93
C VAL A 48 -2.62 -8.64 -2.08
N ALA A 49 -3.07 -9.89 -2.26
CA ALA A 49 -2.64 -10.74 -3.36
C ALA A 49 -3.05 -10.20 -4.74
N GLU A 50 -4.29 -9.71 -4.86
CA GLU A 50 -4.80 -9.10 -6.10
C GLU A 50 -4.03 -7.80 -6.42
N TYR A 51 -3.73 -7.01 -5.39
CA TYR A 51 -2.93 -5.79 -5.51
C TYR A 51 -1.50 -6.08 -5.98
N VAL A 52 -0.84 -7.10 -5.43
CA VAL A 52 0.51 -7.51 -5.88
C VAL A 52 0.47 -7.96 -7.35
N ALA A 53 -0.52 -8.76 -7.75
CA ALA A 53 -0.69 -9.16 -9.15
C ALA A 53 -0.91 -7.95 -10.07
N LEU A 54 -1.63 -6.93 -9.59
CA LEU A 54 -1.82 -5.67 -10.32
C LEU A 54 -0.51 -4.89 -10.47
N CYS A 55 0.32 -4.83 -9.43
CA CYS A 55 1.66 -4.24 -9.50
C CYS A 55 2.55 -4.98 -10.51
N ASP A 56 2.56 -6.31 -10.48
CA ASP A 56 3.36 -7.14 -11.40
C ASP A 56 2.94 -6.91 -12.87
N LYS A 57 1.64 -6.75 -13.13
CA LYS A 57 1.12 -6.39 -14.46
C LYS A 57 1.70 -5.07 -14.99
N TYR A 58 1.88 -4.08 -14.12
CA TYR A 58 2.33 -2.73 -14.49
C TYR A 58 3.81 -2.46 -14.16
N ALA A 59 4.57 -3.46 -13.71
CA ALA A 59 5.97 -3.30 -13.31
C ALA A 59 6.86 -2.78 -14.46
N HIS A 60 6.51 -3.07 -15.71
CA HIS A 60 7.20 -2.56 -16.90
C HIS A 60 7.18 -1.02 -17.05
N LEU A 61 6.29 -0.31 -16.32
CA LEU A 61 6.23 1.15 -16.29
C LEU A 61 7.33 1.78 -15.40
N GLY A 62 8.11 0.95 -14.69
CA GLY A 62 9.27 1.36 -13.91
C GLY A 62 9.13 1.06 -12.41
N LYS A 63 10.22 1.31 -11.67
CA LYS A 63 10.39 0.91 -10.26
C LYS A 63 9.28 1.34 -9.32
N ALA A 64 8.64 2.49 -9.57
CA ALA A 64 7.52 2.96 -8.76
C ALA A 64 6.30 2.01 -8.77
N TYR A 65 6.15 1.22 -9.83
CA TYR A 65 5.04 0.26 -9.99
C TYR A 65 5.35 -1.12 -9.43
N GLU A 66 6.61 -1.41 -9.10
CA GLU A 66 7.01 -2.67 -8.47
C GLU A 66 6.45 -2.75 -7.04
N ALA A 67 5.81 -3.89 -6.72
CA ALA A 67 5.31 -4.14 -5.37
C ALA A 67 6.48 -4.16 -4.35
N PRO A 68 6.38 -3.41 -3.24
CA PRO A 68 7.34 -3.47 -2.13
C PRO A 68 7.42 -4.89 -1.53
N GLN A 69 8.55 -5.22 -0.89
CA GLN A 69 8.78 -6.57 -0.37
C GLN A 69 7.75 -6.92 0.71
N MET A 70 7.43 -5.97 1.59
CA MET A 70 6.37 -6.10 2.59
C MET A 70 5.04 -6.55 2.00
N LEU A 71 4.60 -6.02 0.84
CA LEU A 71 3.35 -6.46 0.20
C LEU A 71 3.43 -7.90 -0.31
N ARG A 72 4.58 -8.31 -0.84
CA ARG A 72 4.80 -9.69 -1.31
C ARG A 72 4.78 -10.66 -0.13
N ASP A 73 5.42 -10.29 0.98
CA ASP A 73 5.45 -11.09 2.19
C ASP A 73 4.05 -11.18 2.82
N MET A 74 3.30 -10.07 2.84
CA MET A 74 1.92 -10.06 3.31
C MET A 74 1.01 -10.92 2.43
N ALA A 75 1.14 -10.85 1.10
CA ALA A 75 0.40 -11.70 0.17
C ALA A 75 0.70 -13.18 0.40
N ALA A 76 1.97 -13.55 0.57
CA ALA A 76 2.39 -14.93 0.83
C ALA A 76 1.84 -15.48 2.15
N ASN A 77 1.66 -14.62 3.17
CA ASN A 77 1.17 -14.99 4.48
C ASN A 77 -0.34 -14.71 4.69
N ASN A 78 -1.06 -14.32 3.64
CA ASN A 78 -2.47 -13.91 3.70
C ASN A 78 -2.77 -12.87 4.79
N LYS A 79 -1.84 -11.92 4.98
CA LYS A 79 -1.96 -10.82 5.94
C LYS A 79 -2.64 -9.60 5.33
N LYS A 80 -3.12 -8.71 6.20
CA LYS A 80 -3.75 -7.42 5.88
C LYS A 80 -3.12 -6.33 6.73
N PHE A 81 -3.26 -5.07 6.33
CA PHE A 81 -2.86 -3.95 7.19
C PHE A 81 -3.81 -3.79 8.38
N TYR A 82 -5.10 -3.99 8.14
CA TYR A 82 -6.17 -3.93 9.11
C TYR A 82 -6.86 -5.29 9.21
N GLY A 83 -6.32 -6.20 10.01
CA GLY A 83 -6.85 -7.55 10.22
C GLY A 83 -6.20 -8.29 11.37
#